data_AF-A0A1N6GKQ2-F1
#
_entry.id   AF-A0A1N6GKQ2-F1
#
_cell.length_a   1.000
_cell.length_b   1.000
_cell.length_c   1.000
_cell.angle_alpha   90.00
_cell.angle_beta   90.00
_cell.angle_gamma   90.00
#
_symmetry.space_group_name_H-M   'P 1'
#
loop_
_entity.id
_entity.type
_entity.pdbx_description
1 polymer ?
#
loop_
_entity_poly.entity_id
_entity_poly.type
_entity_poly.pdbx_seq_one_letter_code
_entity_poly.pdbx_strand_id
1 'polypeptide(L)' 'MRLVRRQNLPRDKSSSTCPDAPATLESLQVTAGPMLCRLHIWTEQEWEALADRDRPIESVHVLGLGWVGALPIGCMN' A
#
# COMPACT_ATOMS: atom_id res chain seq x y z
N MET A 1 -41.21 -27.91 -18.08
CA MET A 1 -39.85 -27.97 -18.67
C MET A 1 -39.85 -27.28 -20.01
N ARG A 2 -39.18 -26.13 -20.13
CA ARG A 2 -38.88 -25.46 -21.41
C ARG A 2 -37.46 -24.94 -21.33
N LEU A 3 -36.54 -25.57 -22.06
CA LEU A 3 -35.20 -25.06 -22.29
C LEU A 3 -35.30 -23.83 -23.21
N VAL A 4 -34.74 -22.71 -22.78
CA VAL A 4 -34.59 -21.53 -23.64
C VAL A 4 -33.10 -21.28 -23.82
N ARG A 5 -32.62 -21.57 -25.02
CA ARG A 5 -31.25 -21.33 -25.50
C ARG A 5 -31.16 -19.88 -26.00
N ARG A 6 -30.38 -19.02 -25.36
CA ARG A 6 -29.95 -17.70 -25.90
C ARG A 6 -28.52 -17.42 -25.46
N GLN A 7 -27.56 -17.63 -26.37
CA GLN A 7 -26.89 -16.63 -27.21
C GLN A 7 -25.62 -16.09 -26.54
N ASN A 8 -24.48 -16.61 -27.01
CA ASN A 8 -23.14 -16.08 -26.79
C ASN A 8 -23.11 -14.60 -27.23
N LEU A 9 -22.88 -13.69 -26.28
CA LEU A 9 -22.43 -12.34 -26.57
C LEU A 9 -20.94 -12.25 -26.18
N PRO A 10 -20.03 -11.85 -27.07
CA PRO A 10 -18.64 -11.61 -26.71
C PRO A 10 -18.60 -10.29 -25.94
N ARG A 11 -18.62 -10.35 -24.61
CA ARG A 11 -18.52 -9.15 -23.78
C ARG A 11 -17.07 -8.93 -23.43
N ASP A 12 -16.50 -7.97 -24.14
CA ASP A 12 -15.31 -7.17 -23.85
C ASP A 12 -14.18 -7.87 -23.10
N LYS A 13 -13.04 -7.97 -23.80
CA LYS A 13 -11.73 -7.86 -23.18
C LYS A 13 -11.68 -6.53 -22.40
N SER A 14 -12.19 -6.52 -21.18
CA SER A 14 -11.56 -5.73 -20.14
C SER A 14 -10.24 -6.44 -19.90
N SER A 15 -9.24 -6.07 -20.70
CA SER A 15 -7.85 -6.21 -20.27
C SER A 15 -7.82 -5.59 -18.89
N SER A 16 -7.81 -6.44 -17.86
CA SER A 16 -7.27 -6.08 -16.57
C SER A 16 -5.82 -5.77 -16.86
N THR A 17 -5.59 -4.55 -17.34
CA THR A 17 -4.30 -3.91 -17.26
C THR A 17 -4.12 -3.74 -15.77
N CYS A 18 -3.59 -4.79 -15.12
CA CYS A 18 -2.82 -4.59 -13.92
C CYS A 18 -1.90 -3.43 -14.26
N PRO A 19 -1.92 -2.31 -13.52
CA PRO A 19 -0.91 -1.30 -13.75
C PRO A 19 0.43 -1.96 -13.46
N ASP A 20 1.08 -2.46 -14.52
CA ASP A 20 2.46 -2.93 -14.58
C ASP A 20 3.41 -1.72 -14.53
N ALA A 21 3.01 -0.69 -13.78
CA ALA A 21 3.91 0.35 -13.39
C ALA A 21 4.61 -0.20 -12.14
N PRO A 22 5.96 -0.25 -12.09
CA PRO A 22 6.58 -0.13 -10.79
C PRO A 22 6.09 1.22 -10.29
N ALA A 23 5.09 1.23 -9.42
CA ALA A 23 4.89 2.35 -8.54
C ALA A 23 6.22 2.40 -7.80
N THR A 24 7.14 3.25 -8.27
CA THR A 24 8.05 3.91 -7.36
C THR A 24 7.13 4.35 -6.25
N LEU A 25 7.20 3.66 -5.11
CA LEU A 25 6.52 3.99 -3.87
C LEU A 25 7.10 5.36 -3.50
N GLU A 26 6.73 6.38 -4.26
CA GLU A 26 7.07 7.76 -4.02
C GLU A 26 6.45 8.01 -2.66
N SER A 27 7.35 8.16 -1.70
CA SER A 27 7.09 8.22 -0.28
C SER A 27 5.73 8.84 0.01
N LEU A 28 4.77 8.04 0.49
CA LEU A 28 3.43 8.53 0.75
C LEU A 28 3.49 9.49 1.94
N GLN A 29 3.11 10.74 1.72
CA GLN A 29 3.05 11.73 2.79
C GLN A 29 1.66 11.74 3.41
N VAL A 30 1.61 11.77 4.74
CA VAL A 30 0.37 11.81 5.51
C VAL A 30 0.46 12.90 6.57
N THR A 31 -0.70 13.43 6.96
CA THR A 31 -0.79 14.40 8.04
C THR A 31 -1.37 13.73 9.29
N ALA A 32 -0.69 13.92 10.41
CA ALA A 32 -1.13 13.49 11.74
C ALA A 32 -1.27 14.73 12.62
N GLY A 33 -2.46 15.33 12.64
CA GLY A 33 -2.68 16.64 13.26
C GLY A 33 -1.84 17.72 12.57
N PRO A 34 -1.00 18.48 13.30
CA PRO A 34 -0.12 19.50 12.72
C PRO A 34 1.19 18.93 12.16
N MET A 35 1.42 17.62 12.20
CA MET A 35 2.67 17.01 11.72
C MET A 35 2.50 16.42 10.33
N LEU A 36 3.44 16.74 9.45
CA LEU A 36 3.65 16.06 8.18
C LEU A 36 4.58 14.88 8.41
N CYS A 37 4.11 13.69 8.05
CA CYS A 37 4.83 12.43 8.20
C CYS A 37 5.00 11.76 6.84
N ARG A 38 6.06 10.96 6.71
CA ARG A 38 6.31 10.05 5.60
C ARG A 38 5.94 8.65 6.04
N LEU A 39 5.02 8.00 5.34
CA LEU A 39 4.81 6.58 5.50
C LEU A 39 5.96 5.82 4.85
N HIS A 40 6.48 4.86 5.60
CA HIS A 40 7.46 3.91 5.13
C HIS A 40 6.97 2.49 5.40
N ILE A 41 7.25 1.61 4.45
CA ILE A 41 6.92 0.20 4.53
C ILE A 41 8.25 -0.55 4.56
N TRP A 42 8.47 -1.29 5.63
CA TRP A 42 9.58 -2.22 5.76
C TRP A 42 9.07 -3.63 5.49
N THR A 43 9.84 -4.40 4.73
CA THR A 43 9.70 -5.86 4.73
C THR A 43 10.04 -6.44 6.10
N GLU A 44 9.68 -7.70 6.35
CA GLU A 44 10.03 -8.38 7.62
C GLU A 44 11.53 -8.32 7.89
N GLN A 45 12.35 -8.57 6.87
CA GLN A 45 13.81 -8.60 6.98
C GLN A 45 14.39 -7.22 7.28
N GLU A 46 13.85 -6.17 6.65
CA GLU A 46 14.27 -4.79 6.91
C GLU A 46 13.88 -4.35 8.33
N TRP A 47 12.69 -4.74 8.80
CA TRP A 47 12.23 -4.43 10.15
C TRP A 47 13.04 -5.15 11.24
N GLU A 48 13.40 -6.41 11.01
CA GLU A 48 14.28 -7.19 11.89
C GLU A 48 15.70 -6.63 11.92
N ALA A 49 16.20 -6.11 10.79
CA ALA A 49 17.52 -5.48 10.70
C ALA A 49 17.56 -4.05 11.28
N LEU A 50 16.40 -3.42 11.47
CA LEU A 50 16.31 -2.08 12.05
C LEU A 50 16.72 -2.09 13.52
N ALA A 51 17.59 -1.16 13.92
CA ALA A 51 17.88 -0.94 15.34
C ALA A 51 16.64 -0.34 16.03
N ASP A 52 16.43 -0.67 17.31
CA ASP A 52 15.23 -0.23 18.05
C ASP A 52 15.06 1.29 18.09
N ARG A 53 16.16 2.05 18.07
CA ARG A 53 16.14 3.53 18.03
C ARG A 53 15.65 4.11 16.71
N ASP A 54 15.76 3.34 15.63
CA ASP A 54 15.39 3.76 14.28
C ASP A 54 13.95 3.31 13.94
N ARG A 55 13.33 2.51 14.82
CA ARG A 55 11.94 2.10 14.67
C ARG A 55 11.02 3.27 15.00
N PRO A 56 10.00 3.55 14.16
CA PRO A 56 8.99 4.54 14.49
C PRO A 56 8.25 4.16 15.77
N ILE A 57 7.85 5.16 16.54
CA ILE A 57 7.11 4.99 17.80
C ILE A 57 5.77 4.29 17.53
N GLU A 58 5.13 4.63 16.41
CA GLU A 58 3.89 3.99 15.97
C GLU A 58 4.15 3.22 14.67
N SER A 59 4.05 1.90 14.76
CA SER A 59 4.05 0.99 13.62
C SER A 59 2.93 -0.03 13.71
N VAL A 60 2.49 -0.52 12.56
CA VAL A 60 1.51 -1.59 12.43
C VAL A 60 2.04 -2.65 11.49
N HIS A 61 1.85 -3.91 11.86
CA HIS A 61 2.16 -5.04 11.00
C HIS A 61 0.93 -5.39 10.15
N VAL A 62 1.11 -5.41 8.84
CA VAL A 62 0.05 -5.70 7.87
C VAL A 62 0.45 -6.95 7.07
N LEU A 63 -0.31 -8.03 7.25
CA LEU A 63 -0.05 -9.30 6.59
C LEU A 63 -0.02 -9.14 5.06
N GLY A 64 1.06 -9.61 4.44
CA GLY A 64 1.29 -9.51 3.00
C GLY A 64 1.88 -8.18 2.52
N LEU A 65 2.00 -7.17 3.40
CA LEU A 65 2.61 -5.87 3.11
C LEU A 65 3.89 -5.62 3.91
N GLY A 66 3.95 -6.09 5.17
CA GLY A 66 5.08 -5.91 6.08
C GLY A 66 4.77 -4.92 7.21
N TRP A 67 5.80 -4.27 7.72
CA TRP A 67 5.69 -3.26 8.77
C TRP A 67 5.48 -1.88 8.17
N VAL A 68 4.47 -1.17 8.63
CA VAL A 68 4.15 0.18 8.18
C VAL A 68 4.29 1.13 9.34
N GLY A 69 4.95 2.27 9.12
CA GLY A 69 5.10 3.28 10.15
C GLY A 69 5.27 4.68 9.59
N ALA A 70 4.97 5.66 10.43
CA ALA A 70 5.04 7.07 10.08
C ALA A 70 6.34 7.69 10.62
N LEU A 71 7.13 8.26 9.73
CA LEU A 71 8.36 8.98 10.06
C LEU A 71 8.09 10.48 9.98
N PRO A 72 8.31 11.25 11.06
CA PRO A 72 8.05 12.69 11.04
C PRO A 72 8.99 13.40 10.06
N ILE A 73 8.43 14.25 9.20
CA ILE A 73 9.18 15.11 8.28
C ILE A 73 9.28 16.53 8.85
N GLY A 74 8.20 17.05 9.42
CA GLY A 74 8.15 18.37 10.02
C GLY A 74 6.75 18.79 10.48
N CYS A 75 6.66 19.92 11.15
CA CYS A 75 5.38 20.53 11.51
C CYS A 75 4.86 21.38 10.33
N MET A 76 3.58 21.29 10.04
CA MET A 76 2.86 22.21 9.16
C MET A 76 2.50 23.45 9.99
N ASN A 77 3.07 24.59 9.60
CA ASN A 77 2.79 25.91 10.19
C ASN A 77 1.44 26.47 9.73
#